data_AF-A0A219B3N0-F1
#
_entry.id   AF-A0A219B3N0-F1
#
_cell.length_a   1.000
_cell.length_b   1.000
_cell.length_c   1.000
_cell.angle_alpha   90.00
_cell.angle_beta   90.00
_cell.angle_gamma   90.00
#
_symmetry.space_group_name_H-M   'P 1'
#
loop_
_entity.id
_entity.type
_entity.pdbx_description
1 polymer ?
#
loop_
_entity_poly.entity_id
_entity_poly.type
_entity_poly.pdbx_seq_one_letter_code
_entity_poly.pdbx_strand_id
1 'polypeptide(L)'
;MPEPEIRASIFMDPGEPLAAWERRGDLRTSVNWREVWQDEHARAFTVAKIAKLDLLSDVRESLDSVMREGGTFEDWQRTIRPRLQRAGWWGRVRNAELTGSDEEIFVGPRRLRTIYRTNLAVSQAAGQWQRIQARKEIAPYLRYVTVGDNAVRDQHARWHGTILSVDHQAWQWLFPPNDWGCRCTVQQLTERQLKAFGYRVTPDGEIPDPPVRTTFRLSREGRTVLSSREEVRDGIGPGWNYNPGAASLVGVARKARESVDRAVALGNEEAAARVLQELVDSDDFEHMLRNFILVAPGRRPHFKTGEPTAFPVAILGEQEAAGLGVRRTVTMSGRTTMKQFYSRTADRDELADFDRQVAFYRRVPRLFRGPHLVLRGKGGEAEGRFVVMAPWSETHWARIVIGPWDDEALGIISAHPTRIDQALELVRNSEVVGDRWPGRPL
;
A
#
# COMPACT_ATOMS: atom_id res chain seq x y z
N MET A 1 -20.58 -23.83 26.54
CA MET A 1 -20.18 -23.91 25.12
C MET A 1 -19.08 -22.88 24.91
N PRO A 2 -17.95 -23.21 24.25
CA PRO A 2 -16.97 -22.17 23.94
C PRO A 2 -17.64 -21.18 22.98
N GLU A 3 -17.73 -19.91 23.40
CA GLU A 3 -18.26 -18.83 22.58
C GLU A 3 -17.43 -18.71 21.29
N PRO A 4 -18.04 -18.47 20.12
CA PRO A 4 -17.28 -18.23 18.90
C PRO A 4 -16.32 -17.04 19.13
N GLU A 5 -15.02 -17.25 18.88
CA GLU A 5 -13.98 -16.20 18.98
C GLU A 5 -14.24 -15.00 18.04
N ILE A 6 -15.25 -15.08 17.18
CA ILE A 6 -15.74 -14.06 16.27
C ILE A 6 -16.64 -13.03 17.00
N ARG A 7 -16.20 -12.48 18.14
CA ARG A 7 -16.84 -11.28 18.72
C ARG A 7 -16.26 -9.95 18.20
N ALA A 8 -15.31 -9.99 17.26
CA ALA A 8 -14.86 -8.80 16.54
C ALA A 8 -15.81 -8.39 15.39
N SER A 9 -16.81 -9.22 15.05
CA SER A 9 -17.69 -9.04 13.88
C SER A 9 -19.08 -8.47 14.20
N ILE A 10 -19.31 -7.90 15.39
CA ILE A 10 -20.64 -7.37 15.79
C ILE A 10 -21.13 -6.26 14.82
N PHE A 11 -20.24 -5.74 13.95
CA PHE A 11 -20.52 -4.66 13.01
C PHE A 11 -20.19 -4.97 11.54
N MET A 12 -20.08 -6.25 11.13
CA MET A 12 -19.74 -6.60 9.74
C MET A 12 -20.79 -7.47 9.07
N ASP A 13 -21.09 -7.14 7.80
CA ASP A 13 -21.78 -8.03 6.87
C ASP A 13 -20.81 -9.16 6.44
N PRO A 14 -21.23 -10.45 6.44
CA PRO A 14 -20.39 -11.58 6.06
C PRO A 14 -19.75 -11.51 4.65
N GLY A 15 -20.33 -10.77 3.69
CA GLY A 15 -19.90 -10.79 2.29
C GLY A 15 -18.59 -10.04 1.98
N GLU A 16 -18.18 -9.08 2.80
CA GLU A 16 -17.08 -8.14 2.48
C GLU A 16 -15.68 -8.60 2.94
N PRO A 17 -15.51 -9.23 4.13
CA PRO A 17 -14.25 -9.90 4.49
C PRO A 17 -13.85 -10.95 3.45
N LEU A 18 -14.85 -11.54 2.78
CA LEU A 18 -14.66 -12.49 1.69
C LEU A 18 -14.08 -11.84 0.43
N ALA A 19 -14.59 -10.68 0.01
CA ALA A 19 -14.01 -9.94 -1.13
C ALA A 19 -12.58 -9.45 -0.85
N ALA A 20 -12.25 -9.07 0.40
CA ALA A 20 -10.88 -8.76 0.81
C ALA A 20 -9.97 -10.00 0.82
N TRP A 21 -10.51 -11.15 1.25
CA TRP A 21 -9.83 -12.44 1.23
C TRP A 21 -9.57 -12.96 -0.19
N GLU A 22 -10.54 -12.87 -1.10
CA GLU A 22 -10.41 -13.23 -2.52
C GLU A 22 -9.34 -12.39 -3.22
N ARG A 23 -9.17 -11.12 -2.83
CA ARG A 23 -8.09 -10.25 -3.34
C ARG A 23 -6.68 -10.69 -2.90
N ARG A 24 -6.54 -11.44 -1.79
CA ARG A 24 -5.29 -12.09 -1.36
C ARG A 24 -5.11 -13.44 -2.07
N GLY A 25 -5.11 -13.41 -3.40
CA GLY A 25 -5.06 -14.60 -4.27
C GLY A 25 -3.65 -15.15 -4.51
N ASP A 26 -2.62 -14.30 -4.42
CA ASP A 26 -1.26 -14.69 -4.77
C ASP A 26 -0.67 -15.56 -3.63
N LEU A 27 -0.24 -16.80 -3.95
CA LEU A 27 0.41 -17.69 -2.99
C LEU A 27 1.91 -17.39 -2.95
N ARG A 28 2.45 -17.10 -1.76
CA ARG A 28 3.90 -16.88 -1.60
C ARG A 28 4.47 -17.65 -0.40
N THR A 29 5.45 -18.49 -0.68
CA THR A 29 6.17 -19.26 0.33
C THR A 29 7.12 -18.38 1.11
N SER A 30 7.27 -18.64 2.41
CA SER A 30 8.21 -17.93 3.28
C SER A 30 8.80 -18.86 4.33
N VAL A 31 10.06 -18.67 4.68
CA VAL A 31 10.77 -19.43 5.71
C VAL A 31 10.63 -18.72 7.06
N ASN A 32 10.62 -17.40 7.07
CA ASN A 32 10.39 -16.56 8.25
C ASN A 32 9.21 -15.62 8.01
N TRP A 33 8.40 -15.37 9.04
CA TRP A 33 7.35 -14.36 8.93
C TRP A 33 7.91 -12.96 8.66
N ARG A 34 9.16 -12.69 9.07
CA ARG A 34 9.86 -11.42 8.77
C ARG A 34 10.28 -11.27 7.30
N GLU A 35 10.19 -12.34 6.49
CA GLU A 35 10.48 -12.31 5.05
C GLU A 35 9.32 -11.78 4.22
N VAL A 36 8.08 -11.85 4.75
CA VAL A 36 6.89 -11.29 4.10
C VAL A 36 6.50 -10.03 4.83
N TRP A 37 6.63 -8.89 4.16
CA TRP A 37 6.59 -7.60 4.82
C TRP A 37 5.32 -6.83 4.50
N GLN A 38 4.61 -6.30 5.50
CA GLN A 38 3.52 -5.30 5.40
C GLN A 38 2.59 -5.45 4.17
N ASP A 39 2.94 -4.79 3.08
CA ASP A 39 2.28 -4.81 1.79
C ASP A 39 2.24 -6.21 1.15
N GLU A 40 3.28 -7.03 1.30
CA GLU A 40 3.28 -8.43 0.89
C GLU A 40 2.32 -9.29 1.72
N HIS A 41 2.08 -8.96 3.00
CA HIS A 41 1.00 -9.60 3.77
C HIS A 41 -0.38 -9.20 3.24
N ALA A 42 -0.54 -7.97 2.73
CA ALA A 42 -1.78 -7.54 2.08
C ALA A 42 -1.98 -8.11 0.66
N ARG A 43 -0.90 -8.52 -0.04
CA ARG A 43 -0.92 -9.09 -1.39
C ARG A 43 -1.04 -10.62 -1.42
N ALA A 44 -0.24 -11.30 -0.59
CA ALA A 44 -0.03 -12.73 -0.67
C ALA A 44 -0.53 -13.47 0.58
N PHE A 45 -1.19 -14.61 0.37
CA PHE A 45 -1.37 -15.56 1.45
C PHE A 45 -0.03 -16.25 1.67
N THR A 46 0.54 -16.06 2.86
CA THR A 46 1.78 -16.72 3.28
C THR A 46 1.59 -17.33 4.65
N VAL A 47 2.33 -18.40 4.89
CA VAL A 47 2.51 -18.99 6.21
C VAL A 47 3.99 -19.28 6.37
N ALA A 48 4.60 -18.71 7.40
CA ALA A 48 6.02 -18.95 7.68
C ALA A 48 6.30 -20.46 7.80
N LYS A 49 7.42 -20.89 7.21
CA LYS A 49 7.86 -22.28 7.05
C LYS A 49 6.88 -23.19 6.30
N ILE A 50 6.09 -22.63 5.37
CA ILE A 50 5.46 -23.40 4.29
C ILE A 50 6.18 -23.00 2.99
N ALA A 51 7.05 -23.88 2.52
CA ALA A 51 7.86 -23.70 1.31
C ALA A 51 7.28 -24.40 0.07
N LYS A 52 6.25 -25.23 0.24
CA LYS A 52 5.54 -25.90 -0.85
C LYS A 52 4.25 -25.16 -1.19
N LEU A 53 4.08 -24.79 -2.45
CA LEU A 53 2.91 -24.04 -2.94
C LEU A 53 1.60 -24.81 -2.76
N ASP A 54 1.57 -26.11 -3.05
CA ASP A 54 0.35 -26.92 -2.86
C ASP A 54 -0.12 -26.94 -1.41
N LEU A 55 0.82 -27.06 -0.47
CA LEU A 55 0.53 -27.03 0.96
C LEU A 55 0.03 -25.65 1.40
N LEU A 56 0.57 -24.58 0.81
CA LEU A 56 0.11 -23.23 1.06
C LEU A 56 -1.30 -22.99 0.47
N SER A 57 -1.60 -23.57 -0.70
CA SER A 57 -2.93 -23.56 -1.32
C SER A 57 -3.95 -24.28 -0.44
N ASP A 58 -3.63 -25.48 0.05
CA ASP A 58 -4.49 -26.26 0.96
C ASP A 58 -4.87 -25.46 2.21
N VAL A 59 -3.91 -24.76 2.81
CA VAL A 59 -4.17 -23.92 4.00
C VAL A 59 -5.03 -22.72 3.60
N ARG A 60 -4.76 -22.07 2.47
CA ARG A 60 -5.58 -20.95 1.97
C ARG A 60 -7.03 -21.39 1.73
N GLU A 61 -7.26 -22.41 0.94
CA GLU A 61 -8.60 -22.93 0.63
C GLU A 61 -9.38 -23.32 1.89
N SER A 62 -8.71 -23.92 2.87
CA SER A 62 -9.37 -24.26 4.13
C SER A 62 -9.81 -23.05 4.95
N LEU A 63 -9.06 -21.94 4.89
CA LEU A 63 -9.44 -20.68 5.54
C LEU A 63 -10.51 -19.93 4.73
N ASP A 64 -10.52 -20.06 3.40
CA ASP A 64 -11.57 -19.52 2.52
C ASP A 64 -12.95 -20.08 2.90
N SER A 65 -13.05 -21.40 3.10
CA SER A 65 -14.30 -22.04 3.58
C SER A 65 -14.74 -21.45 4.92
N VAL A 66 -13.83 -21.28 5.90
CA VAL A 66 -14.20 -20.69 7.19
C VAL A 66 -14.64 -19.22 7.06
N MET A 67 -14.04 -18.47 6.14
CA MET A 67 -14.43 -17.08 5.88
C MET A 67 -15.80 -16.98 5.21
N ARG A 68 -16.17 -17.94 4.35
CA ARG A 68 -17.47 -17.99 3.64
C ARG A 68 -18.60 -18.54 4.50
N GLU A 69 -18.34 -19.65 5.17
CA GLU A 69 -19.35 -20.50 5.81
C GLU A 69 -19.41 -20.25 7.33
N GLY A 70 -18.43 -19.53 7.86
CA GLY A 70 -18.20 -19.41 9.30
C GLY A 70 -17.55 -20.67 9.88
N GLY A 71 -17.19 -20.61 11.17
CA GLY A 71 -16.60 -21.75 11.88
C GLY A 71 -15.63 -21.33 12.96
N THR A 72 -15.44 -22.18 13.96
CA THR A 72 -14.47 -21.96 15.03
C THR A 72 -13.05 -22.36 14.61
N PHE A 73 -12.03 -21.94 15.38
CA PHE A 73 -10.68 -22.45 15.19
C PHE A 73 -10.63 -23.98 15.35
N GLU A 74 -11.39 -24.52 16.29
CA GLU A 74 -11.48 -25.95 16.56
C GLU A 74 -12.05 -26.72 15.35
N ASP A 75 -13.07 -26.15 14.68
CA ASP A 75 -13.62 -26.71 13.44
C ASP A 75 -12.59 -26.71 12.31
N TRP A 76 -11.95 -25.57 12.08
CA TRP A 76 -10.93 -25.43 11.06
C TRP A 76 -9.75 -26.38 11.29
N GLN A 77 -9.24 -26.46 12.53
CA GLN A 77 -8.15 -27.34 12.91
C GLN A 77 -8.49 -28.80 12.62
N ARG A 78 -9.71 -29.25 12.95
CA ARG A 78 -10.17 -30.62 12.70
C ARG A 78 -10.18 -30.94 11.20
N THR A 79 -10.54 -29.99 10.36
CA THR A 79 -10.60 -30.15 8.89
C THR A 79 -9.22 -30.13 8.23
N ILE A 80 -8.34 -29.20 8.60
CA ILE A 80 -7.04 -29.04 7.94
C ILE A 80 -5.99 -30.06 8.42
N ARG A 81 -6.06 -30.50 9.68
CA ARG A 81 -5.05 -31.38 10.29
C ARG A 81 -4.76 -32.66 9.48
N PRO A 82 -5.76 -33.44 9.01
CA PRO A 82 -5.48 -34.64 8.21
C PRO A 82 -4.74 -34.35 6.90
N ARG A 83 -4.96 -33.18 6.28
CA ARG A 83 -4.24 -32.75 5.07
C ARG A 83 -2.77 -32.44 5.41
N LEU A 84 -2.54 -31.67 6.48
CA LEU A 84 -1.18 -31.35 6.94
C LEU A 84 -0.39 -32.59 7.34
N GLN A 85 -1.03 -33.57 7.98
CA GLN A 85 -0.41 -34.85 8.32
C GLN A 85 -0.01 -35.65 7.07
N ARG A 86 -0.89 -35.75 6.06
CA ARG A 86 -0.58 -36.41 4.79
C ARG A 86 0.55 -35.71 4.03
N ALA A 87 0.62 -34.38 4.10
CA ALA A 87 1.68 -33.59 3.50
C ALA A 87 3.02 -33.65 4.27
N GLY A 88 3.07 -34.33 5.43
CA GLY A 88 4.27 -34.39 6.27
C GLY A 88 4.56 -33.10 7.06
N TRP A 89 3.62 -32.16 7.12
CA TRP A 89 3.75 -30.86 7.80
C TRP A 89 2.97 -30.81 9.12
N TRP A 90 3.15 -31.81 10.00
CA TRP A 90 2.52 -31.85 11.32
C TRP A 90 3.44 -32.50 12.35
N GLY A 91 3.46 -31.97 13.58
CA GLY A 91 4.37 -32.44 14.64
C GLY A 91 5.76 -31.85 14.48
N ARG A 92 6.80 -32.65 14.73
CA ARG A 92 8.20 -32.28 14.44
C ARG A 92 8.47 -32.47 12.95
N VAL A 93 8.80 -31.39 12.25
CA VAL A 93 9.01 -31.37 10.81
C VAL A 93 10.44 -30.90 10.55
N ARG A 94 11.24 -31.74 9.91
CA ARG A 94 12.60 -31.42 9.44
C ARG A 94 12.72 -31.80 7.97
N ASN A 95 12.27 -30.90 7.11
CA ASN A 95 12.25 -31.10 5.66
C ASN A 95 12.38 -29.73 4.98
N ALA A 96 13.49 -29.49 4.29
CA ALA A 96 13.77 -28.22 3.63
C ALA A 96 12.82 -27.92 2.45
N GLU A 97 12.31 -28.94 1.76
CA GLU A 97 11.32 -28.74 0.68
C GLU A 97 9.97 -28.26 1.22
N LEU A 98 9.59 -28.72 2.42
CA LEU A 98 8.33 -28.34 3.07
C LEU A 98 8.44 -27.02 3.85
N THR A 99 9.60 -26.73 4.43
CA THR A 99 9.78 -25.64 5.40
C THR A 99 10.70 -24.53 4.92
N GLY A 100 11.45 -24.77 3.84
CA GLY A 100 12.41 -23.86 3.24
C GLY A 100 13.72 -23.73 4.03
N SER A 101 13.94 -24.61 5.01
CA SER A 101 15.18 -24.68 5.80
C SER A 101 15.40 -26.08 6.39
N ASP A 102 16.64 -26.44 6.71
CA ASP A 102 16.96 -27.71 7.42
C ASP A 102 16.65 -27.69 8.93
N GLU A 103 16.17 -26.56 9.44
CA GLU A 103 15.77 -26.37 10.83
C GLU A 103 14.54 -27.23 11.17
N GLU A 104 14.59 -27.96 12.29
CA GLU A 104 13.41 -28.65 12.80
C GLU A 104 12.42 -27.63 13.36
N ILE A 105 11.18 -27.70 12.90
CA ILE A 105 10.08 -26.90 13.42
C ILE A 105 9.02 -27.78 14.09
N PHE A 106 8.30 -27.21 15.03
CA PHE A 106 7.08 -27.84 15.55
C PHE A 106 5.83 -27.19 14.94
N VAL A 107 4.99 -28.02 14.33
CA VAL A 107 3.67 -27.65 13.81
C VAL A 107 2.62 -28.33 14.67
N GLY A 108 1.84 -27.53 15.39
CA GLY A 108 0.78 -28.00 16.26
C GLY A 108 -0.31 -26.96 16.48
N PRO A 109 -1.27 -27.23 17.40
CA PRO A 109 -2.45 -26.40 17.60
C PRO A 109 -2.14 -24.91 17.85
N ARG A 110 -1.08 -24.61 18.63
CA ARG A 110 -0.66 -23.23 18.90
C ARG A 110 -0.27 -22.47 17.63
N ARG A 111 0.52 -23.11 16.76
CA ARG A 111 0.95 -22.51 15.49
C ARG A 111 -0.23 -22.32 14.54
N LEU A 112 -1.10 -23.32 14.45
CA LEU A 112 -2.33 -23.21 13.67
C LEU A 112 -3.21 -22.06 14.17
N ARG A 113 -3.36 -21.89 15.49
CA ARG A 113 -4.15 -20.79 16.06
C ARG A 113 -3.60 -19.43 15.66
N THR A 114 -2.28 -19.25 15.66
CA THR A 114 -1.64 -18.03 15.15
C THR A 114 -1.95 -17.81 13.66
N ILE A 115 -1.81 -18.86 12.82
CA ILE A 115 -2.08 -18.76 11.38
C ILE A 115 -3.53 -18.35 11.12
N TYR A 116 -4.47 -19.01 11.80
CA TYR A 116 -5.90 -18.72 11.73
C TYR A 116 -6.18 -17.27 12.13
N ARG A 117 -5.84 -16.88 13.37
CA ARG A 117 -6.19 -15.57 13.92
C ARG A 117 -5.55 -14.42 13.14
N THR A 118 -4.28 -14.54 12.78
CA THR A 118 -3.57 -13.49 12.03
C THR A 118 -4.19 -13.26 10.65
N ASN A 119 -4.44 -14.33 9.89
CA ASN A 119 -4.98 -14.18 8.54
C ASN A 119 -6.41 -13.63 8.55
N LEU A 120 -7.26 -14.12 9.46
CA LEU A 120 -8.61 -13.61 9.63
C LEU A 120 -8.60 -12.13 10.04
N ALA A 121 -7.79 -11.74 11.03
CA ALA A 121 -7.72 -10.36 11.50
C ALA A 121 -7.26 -9.37 10.41
N VAL A 122 -6.24 -9.74 9.63
CA VAL A 122 -5.73 -8.91 8.52
C VAL A 122 -6.80 -8.75 7.43
N SER A 123 -7.48 -9.83 7.04
CA SER A 123 -8.53 -9.76 6.02
C SER A 123 -9.77 -8.99 6.49
N GLN A 124 -10.15 -9.14 7.76
CA GLN A 124 -11.22 -8.35 8.38
C GLN A 124 -10.88 -6.86 8.43
N ALA A 125 -9.65 -6.51 8.85
CA ALA A 125 -9.17 -5.13 8.85
C ALA A 125 -9.24 -4.51 7.44
N ALA A 126 -8.90 -5.29 6.41
CA ALA A 126 -8.99 -4.84 5.03
C ALA A 126 -10.42 -4.60 4.53
N GLY A 127 -11.35 -5.51 4.80
CA GLY A 127 -12.77 -5.28 4.51
C GLY A 127 -13.32 -4.07 5.28
N GLN A 128 -12.99 -3.97 6.57
CA GLN A 128 -13.42 -2.87 7.43
C GLN A 128 -12.94 -1.51 6.92
N TRP A 129 -11.68 -1.39 6.50
CA TRP A 129 -11.14 -0.13 5.97
C TRP A 129 -11.89 0.35 4.73
N GLN A 130 -12.24 -0.55 3.81
CA GLN A 130 -12.96 -0.18 2.59
C GLN A 130 -14.38 0.31 2.88
N ARG A 131 -15.08 -0.36 3.81
CA ARG A 131 -16.39 0.11 4.27
C ARG A 131 -16.28 1.48 4.93
N ILE A 132 -15.23 1.69 5.72
CA ILE A 132 -14.96 2.98 6.35
C ILE A 132 -14.80 4.06 5.30
N GLN A 133 -13.94 3.85 4.31
CA GLN A 133 -13.70 4.80 3.22
C GLN A 133 -14.98 5.09 2.44
N ALA A 134 -15.74 4.06 2.06
CA ALA A 134 -17.00 4.21 1.34
C ALA A 134 -18.09 4.99 2.11
N ARG A 135 -17.98 5.10 3.44
CA ARG A 135 -18.95 5.78 4.31
C ARG A 135 -18.41 7.02 4.98
N LYS A 136 -17.17 7.45 4.66
CA LYS A 136 -16.49 8.52 5.40
C LYS A 136 -17.24 9.85 5.34
N GLU A 137 -17.97 10.12 4.28
CA GLU A 137 -18.79 11.35 4.15
C GLU A 137 -19.90 11.44 5.20
N ILE A 138 -20.53 10.31 5.55
CA ILE A 138 -21.63 10.26 6.53
C ILE A 138 -21.15 9.91 7.94
N ALA A 139 -20.01 9.21 8.06
CA ALA A 139 -19.42 8.78 9.32
C ALA A 139 -17.90 9.03 9.31
N PRO A 140 -17.49 10.30 9.48
CA PRO A 140 -16.10 10.73 9.25
C PRO A 140 -15.14 10.44 10.40
N TYR A 141 -15.59 9.83 11.50
CA TYR A 141 -14.75 9.59 12.68
C TYR A 141 -14.52 8.11 12.93
N LEU A 142 -13.32 7.78 13.40
CA LEU A 142 -12.94 6.46 13.88
C LEU A 142 -12.50 6.55 15.34
N ARG A 143 -13.00 5.63 16.17
CA ARG A 143 -12.56 5.41 17.54
C ARG A 143 -11.72 4.14 17.60
N TYR A 144 -10.53 4.20 18.18
CA TYR A 144 -9.72 3.01 18.46
C TYR A 144 -10.32 2.24 19.64
N VAL A 145 -10.57 0.94 19.47
CA VAL A 145 -11.25 0.10 20.47
C VAL A 145 -10.42 -1.14 20.76
N THR A 146 -10.23 -1.43 22.04
CA THR A 146 -9.68 -2.69 22.53
C THR A 146 -10.80 -3.55 23.13
N VAL A 147 -10.59 -4.87 23.21
CA VAL A 147 -11.50 -5.79 23.93
C VAL A 147 -11.58 -5.48 25.44
N GLY A 148 -10.59 -4.78 26.00
CA GLY A 148 -10.62 -4.31 27.40
C GLY A 148 -10.34 -5.36 28.47
N ASP A 149 -9.87 -6.56 28.11
CA ASP A 149 -9.48 -7.59 29.08
C ASP A 149 -7.98 -7.55 29.42
N ASN A 150 -7.57 -8.39 30.37
CA ASN A 150 -6.20 -8.46 30.90
C ASN A 150 -5.15 -8.97 29.90
N ALA A 151 -5.56 -9.48 28.72
CA ALA A 151 -4.64 -9.90 27.68
C ALA A 151 -4.42 -8.79 26.62
N VAL A 152 -5.04 -7.62 26.79
CA VAL A 152 -4.72 -6.44 25.99
C VAL A 152 -3.39 -5.89 26.49
N ARG A 153 -2.46 -5.59 25.57
CA ARG A 153 -1.17 -4.99 25.93
C ARG A 153 -1.40 -3.59 26.49
N ASP A 154 -0.68 -3.21 27.54
CA ASP A 154 -0.78 -1.88 28.15
C ASP A 154 -0.60 -0.75 27.14
N GLN A 155 0.31 -0.91 26.17
CA GLN A 155 0.50 0.07 25.10
C GLN A 155 -0.76 0.25 24.25
N HIS A 156 -1.48 -0.85 23.96
CA HIS A 156 -2.72 -0.80 23.17
C HIS A 156 -3.88 -0.23 23.98
N ALA A 157 -3.91 -0.50 25.29
CA ALA A 157 -4.90 0.07 26.20
C ALA A 157 -4.82 1.60 26.25
N ARG A 158 -3.62 2.18 26.12
CA ARG A 158 -3.43 3.64 26.07
C ARG A 158 -4.07 4.30 24.85
N TRP A 159 -4.19 3.58 23.73
CA TRP A 159 -4.88 4.07 22.54
C TRP A 159 -6.39 3.89 22.60
N HIS A 160 -6.92 3.15 23.58
CA HIS A 160 -8.35 2.92 23.70
C HIS A 160 -9.09 4.26 23.83
N GLY A 161 -10.05 4.50 22.95
CA GLY A 161 -10.86 5.72 22.97
C GLY A 161 -10.26 6.91 22.22
N THR A 162 -9.08 6.78 21.62
CA THR A 162 -8.57 7.78 20.67
C THR A 162 -9.55 7.90 19.50
N ILE A 163 -10.03 9.12 19.23
CA ILE A 163 -11.01 9.39 18.16
C ILE A 163 -10.40 10.37 17.18
N LEU A 164 -10.33 9.97 15.92
CA LEU A 164 -9.70 10.77 14.86
C LEU A 164 -10.61 10.77 13.62
N SER A 165 -10.44 11.76 12.75
CA SER A 165 -11.01 11.70 11.40
C SER A 165 -10.53 10.44 10.67
N VAL A 166 -11.35 9.88 9.77
CA VAL A 166 -11.00 8.74 8.90
C VAL A 166 -9.70 9.02 8.13
N ASP A 167 -9.52 10.25 7.65
CA ASP A 167 -8.35 10.64 6.84
C ASP A 167 -7.15 11.07 7.71
N HIS A 168 -7.26 10.99 9.03
CA HIS A 168 -6.17 11.37 9.92
C HIS A 168 -4.96 10.44 9.76
N GLN A 169 -3.78 11.04 9.62
CA GLN A 169 -2.53 10.34 9.29
C GLN A 169 -2.12 9.25 10.30
N ALA A 170 -2.55 9.34 11.55
CA ALA A 170 -2.23 8.34 12.57
C ALA A 170 -2.76 6.93 12.22
N TRP A 171 -3.85 6.82 11.44
CA TRP A 171 -4.36 5.53 11.02
C TRP A 171 -3.40 4.72 10.17
N GLN A 172 -2.35 5.34 9.63
CA GLN A 172 -1.34 4.62 8.86
C GLN A 172 -0.47 3.66 9.67
N TRP A 173 -0.32 3.94 10.96
CA TRP A 173 0.46 3.12 11.87
C TRP A 173 -0.38 2.58 13.04
N LEU A 174 -1.51 3.22 13.34
CA LEU A 174 -2.36 2.88 14.47
C LEU A 174 -3.49 1.90 14.11
N PHE A 175 -3.88 1.79 12.82
CA PHE A 175 -5.03 0.98 12.42
C PHE A 175 -4.77 -0.52 12.67
N PRO A 176 -5.54 -1.19 13.55
CA PRO A 176 -5.30 -2.59 13.88
C PRO A 176 -5.42 -3.55 12.69
N PRO A 177 -4.79 -4.74 12.78
CA PRO A 177 -3.96 -5.26 13.87
C PRO A 177 -2.56 -4.62 14.01
N ASN A 178 -2.14 -4.36 15.25
CA ASN A 178 -0.87 -3.68 15.57
C ASN A 178 0.27 -4.60 16.06
N ASP A 179 -0.02 -5.88 16.32
CA ASP A 179 0.96 -6.92 16.68
C ASP A 179 0.32 -8.31 16.60
N TRP A 180 1.12 -9.36 16.76
CA TRP A 180 0.67 -10.74 16.88
C TRP A 180 -0.38 -10.91 17.99
N GLY A 181 -1.50 -11.55 17.66
CA GLY A 181 -2.61 -11.74 18.60
C GLY A 181 -3.29 -10.44 19.05
N CYS A 182 -3.16 -9.36 18.29
CA CYS A 182 -3.90 -8.12 18.54
C CYS A 182 -5.42 -8.40 18.52
N ARG A 183 -6.13 -7.78 19.47
CA ARG A 183 -7.60 -7.88 19.64
C ARG A 183 -8.22 -6.49 19.71
N CYS A 184 -7.61 -5.56 18.99
CA CYS A 184 -8.09 -4.20 18.82
C CYS A 184 -8.79 -4.09 17.47
N THR A 185 -9.70 -3.14 17.35
CA THR A 185 -10.42 -2.79 16.12
C THR A 185 -10.70 -1.27 16.14
N VAL A 186 -11.39 -0.78 15.12
CA VAL A 186 -11.94 0.57 15.11
C VAL A 186 -13.46 0.55 15.11
N GLN A 187 -14.06 1.59 15.67
CA GLN A 187 -15.49 1.85 15.58
C GLN A 187 -15.69 3.13 14.76
N GLN A 188 -16.42 3.02 13.66
CA GLN A 188 -16.78 4.19 12.85
C GLN A 188 -17.97 4.92 13.49
N LEU A 189 -17.87 6.25 13.56
CA LEU A 189 -18.80 7.13 14.26
C LEU A 189 -19.26 8.25 13.34
N THR A 190 -20.56 8.52 13.39
CA THR A 190 -21.17 9.76 12.87
C THR A 190 -21.00 10.90 13.86
N GLU A 191 -21.11 12.14 13.39
CA GLU A 191 -21.14 13.34 14.24
C GLU A 191 -22.25 13.25 15.30
N ARG A 192 -23.42 12.70 14.95
CA ARG A 192 -24.53 12.49 15.88
C ARG A 192 -24.18 11.50 16.99
N GLN A 193 -23.51 10.39 16.65
CA GLN A 193 -23.07 9.39 17.63
C GLN A 193 -21.97 9.95 18.54
N LEU A 194 -21.03 10.71 17.98
CA LEU A 194 -19.98 11.38 18.75
C LEU A 194 -20.59 12.28 19.83
N LYS A 195 -21.59 13.11 19.46
CA LYS A 195 -22.35 13.94 20.40
C LYS A 195 -23.18 13.13 21.40
N ALA A 196 -23.92 12.13 20.93
CA ALA A 196 -24.81 11.33 21.78
C ALA A 196 -24.06 10.54 22.86
N PHE A 197 -22.86 10.06 22.55
CA PHE A 197 -22.00 9.35 23.50
C PHE A 197 -21.12 10.28 24.35
N GLY A 198 -21.19 11.60 24.14
CA GLY A 198 -20.34 12.57 24.84
C GLY A 198 -18.86 12.44 24.49
N TYR A 199 -18.56 11.88 23.32
CA TYR A 199 -17.19 11.78 22.83
C TYR A 199 -16.74 13.10 22.19
N ARG A 200 -15.42 13.29 22.10
CA ARG A 200 -14.80 14.37 21.33
C ARG A 200 -13.69 13.80 20.45
N VAL A 201 -13.43 14.47 19.33
CA VAL A 201 -12.23 14.19 18.52
C VAL A 201 -11.01 14.49 19.38
N THR A 202 -10.05 13.57 19.38
CA THR A 202 -8.77 13.72 20.07
C THR A 202 -7.92 14.75 19.32
N PRO A 203 -7.53 15.88 19.95
CA PRO A 203 -6.62 16.84 19.34
C PRO A 203 -5.23 16.24 19.11
N ASP A 204 -4.51 16.70 18.09
CA ASP A 204 -3.19 16.16 17.71
C ASP A 204 -2.19 16.07 18.86
N GLY A 205 -2.17 17.09 19.73
CA GLY A 205 -1.29 17.12 20.91
C GLY A 205 -1.68 16.15 22.04
N GLU A 206 -2.87 15.55 21.98
CA GLU A 206 -3.38 14.58 22.95
C GLU A 206 -3.36 13.14 22.41
N ILE A 207 -2.98 12.93 21.14
CA ILE A 207 -2.87 11.59 20.56
C ILE A 207 -1.73 10.85 21.28
N PRO A 208 -1.99 9.69 21.92
CA PRO A 208 -0.93 8.96 22.60
C PRO A 208 0.14 8.52 21.60
N ASP A 209 1.30 9.17 21.68
CA ASP A 209 2.40 8.96 20.75
C ASP A 209 3.62 8.30 21.44
N PRO A 210 3.73 6.95 21.38
CA PRO A 210 4.83 6.27 22.03
C PRO A 210 6.17 6.54 21.34
N PRO A 211 7.28 6.43 22.09
CA PRO A 211 8.62 6.59 21.53
C PRO A 211 8.86 5.59 20.40
N VAL A 212 9.61 6.04 19.40
CA VAL A 212 10.04 5.20 18.28
C VAL A 212 11.27 4.40 18.69
N ARG A 213 11.21 3.08 18.52
CA ARG A 213 12.32 2.16 18.71
C ARG A 213 12.81 1.62 17.37
N THR A 214 14.09 1.28 17.32
CA THR A 214 14.70 0.61 16.18
C THR A 214 14.61 -0.91 16.31
N THR A 215 14.15 -1.57 15.25
CA THR A 215 14.13 -3.02 15.08
C THR A 215 14.89 -3.41 13.79
N PHE A 216 15.27 -4.67 13.65
CA PHE A 216 16.04 -5.17 12.49
C PHE A 216 15.25 -6.25 11.74
N ARG A 217 15.26 -6.18 10.41
CA ARG A 217 14.72 -7.24 9.53
C ARG A 217 15.72 -8.40 9.42
N LEU A 218 15.22 -9.64 9.30
CA LEU A 218 16.02 -10.82 8.95
C LEU A 218 15.87 -11.09 7.45
N SER A 219 16.97 -11.40 6.76
CA SER A 219 16.90 -11.79 5.34
C SER A 219 16.58 -13.28 5.17
N ARG A 220 16.19 -13.63 3.95
CA ARG A 220 15.80 -14.98 3.48
C ARG A 220 16.87 -16.06 3.67
N GLU A 221 18.12 -15.68 3.92
CA GLU A 221 19.27 -16.61 4.03
C GLU A 221 19.70 -16.88 5.48
N GLY A 222 18.90 -16.46 6.47
CA GLY A 222 19.26 -16.62 7.89
C GLY A 222 20.50 -15.83 8.33
N ARG A 223 21.10 -15.05 7.42
CA ARG A 223 22.11 -14.05 7.74
C ARG A 223 21.41 -12.77 8.14
N THR A 224 21.79 -12.22 9.29
CA THR A 224 21.44 -10.85 9.68
C THR A 224 22.02 -9.92 8.62
N VAL A 225 21.26 -9.59 7.59
CA VAL A 225 21.62 -8.46 6.75
C VAL A 225 21.30 -7.22 7.58
N LEU A 226 22.33 -6.58 8.10
CA LEU A 226 22.31 -5.26 8.76
C LEU A 226 21.85 -4.14 7.80
N SER A 227 20.91 -4.37 6.87
CA SER A 227 20.56 -3.39 5.83
C SER A 227 19.19 -2.76 5.98
N SER A 228 18.37 -3.18 6.94
CA SER A 228 17.01 -2.63 7.10
C SER A 228 16.69 -2.35 8.56
N ARG A 229 17.03 -1.14 9.01
CA ARG A 229 16.56 -0.56 10.27
C ARG A 229 15.06 -0.26 10.10
N GLU A 230 14.20 -0.86 10.93
CA GLU A 230 12.79 -0.49 11.01
C GLU A 230 12.59 0.38 12.24
N GLU A 231 11.92 1.51 12.05
CA GLU A 231 11.48 2.37 13.14
C GLU A 231 10.01 2.04 13.44
N VAL A 232 9.73 1.52 14.64
CA VAL A 232 8.37 1.21 15.09
C VAL A 232 8.07 1.96 16.38
N ARG A 233 6.84 2.45 16.52
CA ARG A 233 6.41 3.03 17.80
C ARG A 233 6.29 1.92 18.84
N ASP A 234 6.58 2.24 20.10
CA ASP A 234 6.37 1.28 21.18
C ASP A 234 4.91 0.82 21.21
N GLY A 235 4.69 -0.48 21.44
CA GLY A 235 3.39 -1.13 21.27
C GLY A 235 3.07 -1.63 19.86
N ILE A 236 3.81 -1.21 18.82
CA ILE A 236 3.69 -1.79 17.47
C ILE A 236 4.72 -2.90 17.29
N GLY A 237 4.25 -4.07 16.84
CA GLY A 237 5.10 -5.20 16.50
C GLY A 237 5.94 -4.93 15.24
N PRO A 238 7.19 -5.42 15.16
CA PRO A 238 7.96 -5.35 13.91
C PRO A 238 7.16 -5.98 12.76
N GLY A 239 7.10 -5.32 11.60
CA GLY A 239 6.29 -5.79 10.46
C GLY A 239 4.79 -5.48 10.55
N TRP A 240 4.30 -4.87 11.64
CA TRP A 240 2.91 -4.42 11.82
C TRP A 240 2.75 -2.89 11.74
N ASN A 241 3.81 -2.15 11.46
CA ASN A 241 3.81 -0.70 11.32
C ASN A 241 3.27 -0.22 9.95
N TYR A 242 2.00 -0.53 9.68
CA TYR A 242 1.24 -0.19 8.48
C TYR A 242 -0.27 -0.34 8.73
N ASN A 243 -1.12 0.28 7.91
CA ASN A 243 -2.56 0.03 7.88
C ASN A 243 -2.87 -1.19 6.99
N PRO A 244 -3.32 -2.32 7.53
CA PRO A 244 -3.54 -3.52 6.72
C PRO A 244 -4.65 -3.39 5.69
N GLY A 245 -5.63 -2.52 5.95
CA GLY A 245 -6.70 -2.27 4.99
C GLY A 245 -6.38 -1.29 3.88
N ALA A 246 -5.38 -0.45 4.10
CA ALA A 246 -4.83 0.37 3.04
C ALA A 246 -3.62 -0.26 2.33
N ALA A 247 -3.03 -1.33 2.86
CA ALA A 247 -1.91 -2.01 2.18
C ALA A 247 -2.29 -2.75 0.88
N SER A 248 -3.58 -2.88 0.55
CA SER A 248 -4.07 -3.39 -0.74
C SER A 248 -3.69 -2.51 -1.95
N LEU A 249 -3.13 -1.32 -1.73
CA LEU A 249 -2.75 -0.36 -2.78
C LEU A 249 -1.91 -0.95 -3.91
N VAL A 250 -1.11 -1.98 -3.62
CA VAL A 250 -0.30 -2.61 -4.65
C VAL A 250 -1.10 -3.58 -5.52
N GLY A 251 -2.08 -4.28 -4.93
CA GLY A 251 -3.03 -5.06 -5.71
C GLY A 251 -3.87 -4.16 -6.63
N VAL A 252 -4.24 -2.97 -6.14
CA VAL A 252 -4.91 -1.94 -6.94
C VAL A 252 -4.00 -1.44 -8.06
N ALA A 253 -2.76 -1.03 -7.74
CA ALA A 253 -1.78 -0.57 -8.73
C ALA A 253 -1.45 -1.64 -9.78
N ARG A 254 -1.27 -2.91 -9.36
CA ARG A 254 -1.02 -4.05 -10.25
C ARG A 254 -2.19 -4.30 -11.19
N LYS A 255 -3.41 -4.43 -10.67
CA LYS A 255 -4.61 -4.66 -11.48
C LYS A 255 -4.86 -3.50 -12.44
N ALA A 256 -4.68 -2.26 -11.97
CA ALA A 256 -4.79 -1.09 -12.82
C ALA A 256 -3.75 -1.12 -13.95
N ARG A 257 -2.50 -1.49 -13.64
CA ARG A 257 -1.42 -1.64 -14.64
C ARG A 257 -1.75 -2.74 -15.66
N GLU A 258 -2.13 -3.93 -15.20
CA GLU A 258 -2.55 -5.04 -16.07
C GLU A 258 -3.73 -4.67 -16.96
N SER A 259 -4.69 -3.90 -16.43
CA SER A 259 -5.84 -3.39 -17.19
C SER A 259 -5.42 -2.37 -18.25
N VAL A 260 -4.52 -1.45 -17.89
CA VAL A 260 -3.96 -0.43 -18.79
C VAL A 260 -3.14 -1.09 -19.90
N ASP A 261 -2.21 -1.96 -19.56
CA ASP A 261 -1.35 -2.67 -20.52
C ASP A 261 -2.20 -3.49 -21.50
N ARG A 262 -3.24 -4.17 -21.01
CA ARG A 262 -4.18 -4.93 -21.86
C ARG A 262 -4.99 -4.02 -22.78
N ALA A 263 -5.49 -2.90 -22.28
CA ALA A 263 -6.23 -1.93 -23.10
C ALA A 263 -5.33 -1.33 -24.20
N VAL A 264 -4.08 -1.00 -23.86
CA VAL A 264 -3.06 -0.51 -24.80
C VAL A 264 -2.73 -1.57 -25.85
N ALA A 265 -2.53 -2.83 -25.46
CA ALA A 265 -2.26 -3.93 -26.38
C ALA A 265 -3.42 -4.20 -27.37
N LEU A 266 -4.65 -3.89 -26.97
CA LEU A 266 -5.84 -3.97 -27.81
C LEU A 266 -6.10 -2.70 -28.64
N GLY A 267 -5.20 -1.71 -28.61
CA GLY A 267 -5.36 -0.44 -29.32
C GLY A 267 -6.40 0.51 -28.71
N ASN A 268 -6.88 0.25 -27.48
CA ASN A 268 -7.91 1.03 -26.82
C ASN A 268 -7.31 2.02 -25.80
N GLU A 269 -6.62 3.04 -26.31
CA GLU A 269 -6.00 4.09 -25.48
C GLU A 269 -7.04 4.86 -24.64
N GLU A 270 -8.28 4.95 -25.11
CA GLU A 270 -9.35 5.64 -24.37
C GLU A 270 -9.78 4.86 -23.13
N ALA A 271 -9.93 3.54 -23.22
CA ALA A 271 -10.18 2.71 -22.04
C ALA A 271 -9.02 2.79 -21.05
N ALA A 272 -7.78 2.74 -21.55
CA ALA A 272 -6.59 2.86 -20.72
C ALA A 272 -6.54 4.23 -20.00
N ALA A 273 -6.84 5.32 -20.71
CA ALA A 273 -6.89 6.66 -20.13
C ALA A 273 -8.00 6.83 -19.06
N ARG A 274 -9.17 6.19 -19.25
CA ARG A 274 -10.23 6.18 -18.24
C ARG A 274 -9.80 5.50 -16.94
N VAL A 275 -9.20 4.31 -17.05
CA VAL A 275 -8.66 3.58 -15.89
C VAL A 275 -7.61 4.42 -15.16
N LEU A 276 -6.70 5.08 -15.89
CA LEU A 276 -5.70 5.97 -15.29
C LEU A 276 -6.33 7.16 -14.58
N GLN A 277 -7.36 7.78 -15.17
CA GLN A 277 -8.04 8.92 -14.57
C GLN A 277 -8.77 8.51 -13.29
N GLU A 278 -9.54 7.42 -13.32
CA GLU A 278 -10.21 6.86 -12.15
C GLU A 278 -9.21 6.53 -11.04
N LEU A 279 -8.06 5.97 -11.41
CA LEU A 279 -7.00 5.64 -10.47
C LEU A 279 -6.43 6.89 -9.79
N VAL A 280 -6.04 7.93 -10.53
CA VAL A 280 -5.44 9.14 -9.92
C VAL A 280 -6.46 9.97 -9.13
N ASP A 281 -7.75 9.87 -9.47
CA ASP A 281 -8.83 10.52 -8.74
C ASP A 281 -9.26 9.74 -7.48
N SER A 282 -8.83 8.48 -7.34
CA SER A 282 -9.19 7.63 -6.20
C SER A 282 -8.52 8.05 -4.89
N ASP A 283 -9.21 7.75 -3.78
CA ASP A 283 -8.66 7.86 -2.42
C ASP A 283 -7.41 6.98 -2.25
N ASP A 284 -7.34 5.85 -2.95
CA ASP A 284 -6.21 4.93 -2.92
C ASP A 284 -4.92 5.59 -3.42
N PHE A 285 -5.01 6.32 -4.53
CA PHE A 285 -3.86 7.06 -5.07
C PHE A 285 -3.41 8.18 -4.12
N GLU A 286 -4.36 8.94 -3.57
CA GLU A 286 -4.03 9.97 -2.58
C GLU A 286 -3.38 9.37 -1.32
N HIS A 287 -3.91 8.24 -0.85
CA HIS A 287 -3.38 7.50 0.29
C HIS A 287 -1.95 7.00 0.01
N MET A 288 -1.69 6.50 -1.20
CA MET A 288 -0.34 6.14 -1.64
C MET A 288 0.61 7.34 -1.59
N LEU A 289 0.17 8.54 -1.96
CA LEU A 289 0.97 9.76 -1.86
C LEU A 289 1.25 10.17 -0.41
N ARG A 290 0.24 10.05 0.48
CA ARG A 290 0.36 10.37 1.91
C ARG A 290 1.29 9.41 2.67
N ASN A 291 1.31 8.13 2.30
CA ASN A 291 2.07 7.09 3.02
C ASN A 291 3.58 7.31 3.09
N PHE A 292 4.16 8.11 2.20
CA PHE A 292 5.59 8.39 2.18
C PHE A 292 5.99 9.70 2.87
N ILE A 293 5.02 10.51 3.32
CA ILE A 293 5.25 11.81 3.98
C ILE A 293 5.40 11.67 5.50
N LEU A 294 5.14 10.48 6.06
CA LEU A 294 5.12 10.19 7.50
C LEU A 294 6.49 10.15 8.21
N VAL A 295 7.37 11.11 7.93
CA VAL A 295 8.59 11.31 8.71
C VAL A 295 8.45 12.62 9.46
N ALA A 296 8.43 12.50 10.80
CA ALA A 296 8.22 13.58 11.75
C ALA A 296 8.94 14.89 11.36
N PRO A 297 8.35 16.06 11.68
CA PRO A 297 8.98 17.35 11.45
C PRO A 297 10.43 17.35 11.96
N GLY A 298 11.40 17.66 11.09
CA GLY A 298 12.82 17.73 11.43
C GLY A 298 13.63 16.43 11.35
N ARG A 299 13.08 15.29 10.93
CA ARG A 299 13.86 14.06 10.66
C ARG A 299 13.98 13.77 9.17
N ARG A 300 15.20 13.47 8.70
CA ARG A 300 15.43 13.02 7.31
C ARG A 300 14.80 11.64 7.10
N PRO A 301 13.97 11.45 6.05
CA PRO A 301 13.35 10.16 5.77
C PRO A 301 14.37 9.03 5.61
N HIS A 302 14.16 7.93 6.32
CA HIS A 302 14.87 6.67 6.09
C HIS A 302 14.03 5.77 5.17
N PHE A 303 14.68 5.24 4.14
CA PHE A 303 14.03 4.42 3.11
C PHE A 303 13.54 3.08 3.68
N LYS A 304 12.24 2.79 3.59
CA LYS A 304 11.74 1.41 3.70
C LYS A 304 12.31 0.62 2.52
N THR A 305 13.10 -0.40 2.79
CA THR A 305 13.64 -1.33 1.78
C THR A 305 12.53 -2.29 1.37
N GLY A 306 11.83 -1.94 0.29
CA GLY A 306 10.82 -2.71 -0.43
C GLY A 306 10.53 -1.98 -1.75
N GLU A 307 10.13 -2.70 -2.80
CA GLU A 307 9.76 -2.06 -4.07
C GLU A 307 8.64 -1.05 -3.82
N PRO A 308 8.84 0.25 -4.12
CA PRO A 308 7.80 1.25 -3.91
C PRO A 308 6.57 0.87 -4.72
N THR A 309 5.40 0.87 -4.11
CA THR A 309 4.14 0.71 -4.84
C THR A 309 4.08 1.75 -5.97
N ALA A 310 4.17 1.28 -7.21
CA ALA A 310 4.20 2.12 -8.39
C ALA A 310 2.84 2.06 -9.08
N PHE A 311 2.12 3.17 -9.08
CA PHE A 311 0.84 3.32 -9.76
C PHE A 311 1.08 3.72 -11.21
N PRO A 312 0.41 3.11 -12.20
CA PRO A 312 0.42 3.63 -13.55
C PRO A 312 -0.31 4.99 -13.55
N VAL A 313 0.28 6.02 -14.16
CA VAL A 313 -0.26 7.40 -14.13
C VAL A 313 -0.37 8.02 -15.51
N ALA A 314 0.29 7.44 -16.51
CA ALA A 314 0.25 7.94 -17.88
C ALA A 314 0.60 6.83 -18.87
N ILE A 315 0.29 7.09 -20.15
CA ILE A 315 0.64 6.24 -21.29
C ILE A 315 1.32 7.13 -22.33
N LEU A 316 2.52 6.76 -22.76
CA LEU A 316 3.20 7.31 -23.92
C LEU A 316 2.51 6.85 -25.20
N GLY A 317 2.55 7.68 -26.23
CA GLY A 317 2.19 7.29 -27.59
C GLY A 317 3.03 6.14 -28.12
N GLU A 318 2.48 5.43 -29.09
CA GLU A 318 3.15 4.28 -29.70
C GLU A 318 4.51 4.66 -30.31
N GLN A 319 4.55 5.73 -31.09
CA GLN A 319 5.80 6.23 -31.69
C GLN A 319 6.80 6.75 -30.64
N GLU A 320 6.31 7.37 -29.57
CA GLU A 320 7.15 7.86 -28.47
C GLU A 320 7.80 6.69 -27.75
N ALA A 321 7.01 5.71 -27.32
CA ALA A 321 7.52 4.53 -26.63
C ALA A 321 8.49 3.73 -27.51
N ALA A 322 8.17 3.56 -28.80
CA ALA A 322 9.04 2.89 -29.76
C ALA A 322 10.36 3.64 -29.98
N GLY A 323 10.32 4.97 -30.14
CA GLY A 323 11.51 5.81 -30.30
C GLY A 323 12.39 5.86 -29.06
N LEU A 324 11.81 5.60 -27.89
CA LEU A 324 12.51 5.52 -26.61
C LEU A 324 12.95 4.10 -26.22
N GLY A 325 12.44 3.06 -26.87
CA GLY A 325 12.74 1.66 -26.53
C GLY A 325 12.19 1.22 -25.17
N VAL A 326 11.04 1.76 -24.75
CA VAL A 326 10.45 1.53 -23.42
C VAL A 326 8.99 1.06 -23.54
N ARG A 327 8.44 0.50 -22.47
CA ARG A 327 6.99 0.27 -22.36
C ARG A 327 6.23 1.58 -22.42
N ARG A 328 5.01 1.50 -22.96
CA ARG A 328 4.11 2.65 -23.07
C ARG A 328 3.66 3.18 -21.71
N THR A 329 3.58 2.34 -20.69
CA THR A 329 3.05 2.70 -19.38
C THR A 329 4.10 3.47 -18.56
N VAL A 330 3.73 4.65 -18.08
CA VAL A 330 4.52 5.48 -17.17
C VAL A 330 3.98 5.34 -15.76
N THR A 331 4.86 5.08 -14.80
CA THR A 331 4.50 4.81 -13.42
C THR A 331 4.91 5.93 -12.47
N MET A 332 4.36 5.92 -11.26
CA MET A 332 4.78 6.81 -10.19
C MET A 332 4.70 6.10 -8.85
N SER A 333 5.70 6.33 -7.99
CA SER A 333 5.66 5.91 -6.60
C SER A 333 5.52 7.11 -5.67
N GLY A 334 5.02 6.89 -4.45
CA GLY A 334 4.95 7.96 -3.46
C GLY A 334 6.32 8.49 -3.02
N ARG A 335 7.43 7.78 -3.30
CA ARG A 335 8.80 8.30 -3.14
C ARG A 335 9.05 9.53 -4.00
N THR A 336 8.50 9.56 -5.22
CA THR A 336 8.61 10.71 -6.14
C THR A 336 7.94 11.94 -5.55
N THR A 337 6.73 11.78 -5.03
CA THR A 337 5.96 12.86 -4.41
C THR A 337 6.68 13.41 -3.19
N MET A 338 7.17 12.52 -2.31
CA MET A 338 7.99 12.89 -1.15
C MET A 338 9.23 13.72 -1.55
N LYS A 339 10.01 13.28 -2.55
CA LYS A 339 11.21 14.00 -3.00
C LYS A 339 10.89 15.44 -3.41
N GLN A 340 9.78 15.62 -4.12
CA GLN A 340 9.35 16.93 -4.58
C GLN A 340 8.80 17.79 -3.45
N PHE A 341 8.07 17.19 -2.51
CA PHE A 341 7.51 17.86 -1.35
C PHE A 341 8.61 18.43 -0.45
N TYR A 342 9.53 17.58 0.03
CA TYR A 342 10.62 18.00 0.94
C TYR A 342 11.66 18.93 0.30
N SER A 343 11.80 18.91 -1.03
CA SER A 343 12.67 19.87 -1.72
C SER A 343 12.14 21.31 -1.69
N ARG A 344 10.88 21.53 -1.25
CA ARG A 344 10.15 22.81 -1.38
C ARG A 344 9.69 23.44 -0.07
N THR A 345 9.67 22.72 1.05
CA THR A 345 8.99 23.12 2.29
C THR A 345 9.90 23.58 3.44
N ALA A 346 11.05 24.21 3.17
CA ALA A 346 11.87 24.75 4.25
C ALA A 346 11.18 25.86 5.09
N ASP A 347 10.08 26.48 4.60
CA ASP A 347 9.39 27.62 5.25
C ASP A 347 7.88 27.77 4.87
N ARG A 348 7.17 26.70 4.49
CA ARG A 348 5.78 26.81 3.94
C ARG A 348 4.75 25.90 4.61
N ASP A 349 3.47 26.30 4.54
CA ASP A 349 2.30 25.49 4.90
C ASP A 349 2.31 24.15 4.13
N GLU A 350 2.71 23.10 4.85
CA GLU A 350 2.95 21.76 4.34
C GLU A 350 1.68 21.16 3.72
N LEU A 351 0.51 21.36 4.33
CA LEU A 351 -0.72 20.72 3.87
C LEU A 351 -1.22 21.33 2.55
N ALA A 352 -1.18 22.65 2.44
CA ALA A 352 -1.58 23.35 1.23
C ALA A 352 -0.66 23.05 0.03
N ASP A 353 0.64 22.83 0.26
CA ASP A 353 1.57 22.40 -0.79
C ASP A 353 1.31 20.95 -1.23
N PHE A 354 0.87 20.08 -0.32
CA PHE A 354 0.54 18.70 -0.63
C PHE A 354 -0.69 18.64 -1.53
N ASP A 355 -1.76 19.34 -1.17
CA ASP A 355 -3.01 19.37 -1.94
C ASP A 355 -2.79 19.91 -3.37
N ARG A 356 -1.95 20.95 -3.51
CA ARG A 356 -1.52 21.46 -4.83
C ARG A 356 -0.83 20.39 -5.66
N GLN A 357 0.01 19.58 -5.02
CA GLN A 357 0.77 18.52 -5.69
C GLN A 357 -0.14 17.35 -6.10
N VAL A 358 -1.06 16.92 -5.22
CA VAL A 358 -2.09 15.93 -5.57
C VAL A 358 -2.92 16.40 -6.77
N ALA A 359 -3.35 17.68 -6.76
CA ALA A 359 -4.09 18.27 -7.86
C ALA A 359 -3.30 18.28 -9.18
N PHE A 360 -1.97 18.44 -9.13
CA PHE A 360 -1.11 18.29 -10.30
C PHE A 360 -1.14 16.86 -10.84
N TYR A 361 -0.93 15.87 -9.97
CA TYR A 361 -0.89 14.47 -10.37
C TYR A 361 -2.21 13.96 -10.94
N ARG A 362 -3.35 14.45 -10.45
CA ARG A 362 -4.68 14.15 -11.00
C ARG A 362 -4.87 14.57 -12.46
N ARG A 363 -4.06 15.52 -12.96
CA ARG A 363 -4.10 15.96 -14.36
C ARG A 363 -3.11 15.23 -15.27
N VAL A 364 -2.15 14.49 -14.71
CA VAL A 364 -1.08 13.82 -15.48
C VAL A 364 -1.63 12.92 -16.61
N PRO A 365 -2.64 12.05 -16.40
CA PRO A 365 -3.18 11.24 -17.49
C PRO A 365 -3.64 12.07 -18.70
N ARG A 366 -4.24 13.24 -18.45
CA ARG A 366 -4.74 14.14 -19.50
C ARG A 366 -3.61 14.87 -20.21
N LEU A 367 -2.55 15.22 -19.49
CA LEU A 367 -1.38 15.88 -20.08
C LEU A 367 -0.66 14.98 -21.10
N PHE A 368 -0.58 13.67 -20.84
CA PHE A 368 0.01 12.70 -21.77
C PHE A 368 -0.94 12.31 -22.94
N ARG A 369 -2.24 12.56 -22.82
CA ARG A 369 -3.21 12.36 -23.92
C ARG A 369 -3.33 13.59 -24.82
N GLY A 370 -3.16 14.78 -24.25
CA GLY A 370 -3.25 16.05 -24.96
C GLY A 370 -1.95 16.43 -25.69
N PRO A 371 -1.92 17.65 -26.27
CA PRO A 371 -0.74 18.19 -26.93
C PRO A 371 0.44 18.28 -25.97
N HIS A 372 1.54 17.63 -26.30
CA HIS A 372 2.78 17.69 -25.52
C HIS A 372 4.00 17.37 -26.36
N LEU A 373 5.17 17.72 -25.81
CA LEU A 373 6.48 17.40 -26.35
C LEU A 373 7.22 16.47 -25.38
N VAL A 374 8.00 15.54 -25.92
CA VAL A 374 8.96 14.74 -25.17
C VAL A 374 10.36 15.19 -25.58
N LEU A 375 11.12 15.67 -24.60
CA LEU A 375 12.42 16.30 -24.78
C LEU A 375 13.53 15.44 -24.18
N ARG A 376 14.69 15.42 -24.84
CA ARG A 376 15.95 14.86 -24.33
C ARG A 376 16.99 15.99 -24.22
N GLY A 377 17.59 16.17 -23.04
CA GLY A 377 18.57 17.23 -22.82
C GLY A 377 19.86 17.06 -23.65
N LYS A 378 20.39 18.15 -24.23
CA LYS A 378 21.58 18.15 -25.11
C LYS A 378 22.93 17.96 -24.39
N GLY A 379 22.94 17.83 -23.06
CA GLY A 379 24.15 17.52 -22.28
C GLY A 379 23.88 17.61 -20.77
N GLY A 380 23.82 16.47 -20.09
CA GLY A 380 23.89 16.40 -18.62
C GLY A 380 22.63 15.92 -17.87
N GLU A 381 21.54 15.53 -18.54
CA GLU A 381 20.57 14.66 -17.87
C GLU A 381 21.15 13.25 -17.77
N ALA A 382 21.05 12.61 -16.60
CA ALA A 382 21.49 11.24 -16.41
C ALA A 382 20.89 10.34 -17.51
N GLU A 383 21.71 9.48 -18.10
CA GLU A 383 21.36 8.57 -19.18
C GLU A 383 19.96 7.95 -18.99
N GLY A 384 19.08 8.11 -19.99
CA GLY A 384 17.71 7.57 -19.98
C GLY A 384 16.62 8.45 -19.38
N ARG A 385 16.87 9.73 -19.06
CA ARG A 385 15.83 10.69 -18.63
C ARG A 385 15.25 11.52 -19.79
N PHE A 386 13.96 11.85 -19.66
CA PHE A 386 13.21 12.64 -20.62
C PHE A 386 12.33 13.67 -19.91
N VAL A 387 12.04 14.79 -20.58
CA VAL A 387 11.15 15.83 -20.09
C VAL A 387 9.91 15.92 -20.96
N VAL A 388 8.77 15.64 -20.38
CA VAL A 388 7.46 15.86 -20.99
C VAL A 388 6.99 17.28 -20.67
N MET A 389 6.68 18.04 -21.71
CA MET A 389 6.21 19.43 -21.65
C MET A 389 4.81 19.53 -22.22
N ALA A 390 3.85 19.95 -21.39
CA ALA A 390 2.44 20.07 -21.78
C ALA A 390 1.83 21.40 -21.29
N PRO A 391 0.80 21.93 -21.94
CA PRO A 391 0.10 23.14 -21.46
C PRO A 391 -0.49 22.93 -20.06
N TRP A 392 -0.33 23.91 -19.17
CA TRP A 392 -0.88 23.87 -17.80
C TRP A 392 -1.83 25.03 -17.50
N SER A 393 -1.45 26.24 -17.91
CA SER A 393 -2.28 27.45 -17.88
C SER A 393 -1.78 28.44 -18.95
N GLU A 394 -2.39 29.61 -19.04
CA GLU A 394 -1.94 30.67 -19.97
C GLU A 394 -0.49 31.11 -19.73
N THR A 395 0.01 30.98 -18.51
CA THR A 395 1.32 31.48 -18.10
C THR A 395 2.32 30.37 -17.73
N HIS A 396 1.85 29.12 -17.63
CA HIS A 396 2.65 28.01 -17.16
C HIS A 396 2.46 26.75 -18.00
N TRP A 397 3.53 25.95 -18.04
CA TRP A 397 3.57 24.63 -18.65
C TRP A 397 3.80 23.58 -17.58
N ALA A 398 3.24 22.39 -17.76
CA ALA A 398 3.57 21.23 -16.94
C ALA A 398 4.91 20.68 -17.42
N ARG A 399 5.89 20.64 -16.52
CA ARG A 399 7.19 20.01 -16.70
C ARG A 399 7.21 18.69 -15.93
N ILE A 400 7.27 17.57 -16.64
CA ILE A 400 7.27 16.22 -16.06
C ILE A 400 8.53 15.50 -16.51
N VAL A 401 9.45 15.26 -15.58
CA VAL A 401 10.66 14.48 -15.84
C VAL A 401 10.35 13.01 -15.58
N ILE A 402 10.54 12.19 -16.61
CA ILE A 402 10.44 10.73 -16.56
C ILE A 402 11.82 10.11 -16.76
N GLY A 403 12.04 8.92 -16.20
CA GLY A 403 13.28 8.19 -16.41
C GLY A 403 13.17 6.73 -15.95
N PRO A 404 14.26 5.96 -16.01
CA PRO A 404 14.19 4.51 -15.83
C PRO A 404 13.69 4.15 -14.43
N TRP A 405 12.72 3.24 -14.36
CA TRP A 405 12.15 2.75 -13.12
C TRP A 405 12.46 1.27 -12.89
N ASP A 406 12.24 0.45 -13.91
CA ASP A 406 12.69 -0.95 -14.02
C ASP A 406 13.24 -1.20 -15.43
N ASP A 407 13.62 -2.45 -15.74
CA ASP A 407 14.30 -2.81 -17.00
C ASP A 407 13.53 -2.41 -18.27
N GLU A 408 12.22 -2.11 -18.20
CA GLU A 408 11.42 -1.73 -19.36
C GLU A 408 10.41 -0.59 -19.12
N ALA A 409 10.21 -0.08 -17.90
CA ALA A 409 9.24 0.96 -17.59
C ALA A 409 9.88 2.30 -17.18
N LEU A 410 9.22 3.39 -17.57
CA LEU A 410 9.56 4.73 -17.10
C LEU A 410 8.74 5.10 -15.86
N GLY A 411 9.38 5.84 -14.95
CA GLY A 411 8.77 6.41 -13.76
C GLY A 411 8.86 7.93 -13.75
N ILE A 412 7.87 8.61 -13.19
CA ILE A 412 7.96 10.05 -12.91
C ILE A 412 9.01 10.29 -11.83
N ILE A 413 9.99 11.14 -12.13
CA ILE A 413 11.07 11.56 -11.23
C ILE A 413 10.75 12.93 -10.62
N SER A 414 10.24 13.86 -11.42
CA SER A 414 9.82 15.19 -10.95
C SER A 414 8.63 15.71 -11.78
N ALA A 415 7.70 16.47 -11.19
CA ALA A 415 6.52 16.97 -11.89
C ALA A 415 6.07 18.29 -11.28
N HIS A 416 6.01 19.36 -12.07
CA HIS A 416 5.58 20.67 -11.58
C HIS A 416 5.22 21.64 -12.70
N PRO A 417 4.40 22.68 -12.41
CA PRO A 417 4.28 23.82 -13.28
C PRO A 417 5.61 24.56 -13.39
N THR A 418 5.95 25.02 -14.58
CA THR A 418 7.08 25.89 -14.90
C THR A 418 6.57 27.08 -15.71
N ARG A 419 7.21 28.24 -15.60
CA ARG A 419 6.79 29.42 -16.36
C ARG A 419 7.09 29.23 -17.86
N ILE A 420 6.31 29.90 -18.71
CA ILE A 420 6.40 29.78 -20.17
C ILE A 420 7.77 30.20 -20.74
N ASP A 421 8.41 31.23 -20.16
CA ASP A 421 9.76 31.69 -20.52
C ASP A 421 10.80 30.58 -20.33
N GLN A 422 10.79 29.93 -19.15
CA GLN A 422 11.66 28.81 -18.82
C GLN A 422 11.36 27.56 -19.67
N ALA A 423 10.09 27.32 -20.00
CA ALA A 423 9.68 26.22 -20.86
C ALA A 423 10.26 26.35 -22.27
N LEU A 424 10.18 27.55 -22.87
CA LEU A 424 10.71 27.83 -24.20
C LEU A 424 12.23 27.69 -24.26
N GLU A 425 12.94 28.14 -23.23
CA GLU A 425 14.38 27.96 -23.11
C GLU A 425 14.77 26.47 -23.08
N LEU A 426 14.03 25.67 -22.30
CA LEU A 426 14.27 24.23 -22.22
C LEU A 426 14.06 23.53 -23.57
N VAL A 427 12.99 23.88 -24.30
CA VAL A 427 12.72 23.32 -25.64
C VAL A 427 13.85 23.65 -26.61
N ARG A 428 14.33 24.90 -26.64
CA ARG A 428 15.45 25.31 -27.52
C ARG A 428 16.74 24.53 -27.22
N ASN A 429 16.98 24.24 -25.95
CA ASN A 429 18.18 23.56 -25.47
C ASN A 429 18.06 22.03 -25.44
N SER A 430 16.98 21.46 -25.98
CA SER A 430 16.72 20.02 -26.00
C SER A 430 16.54 19.48 -27.42
N GLU A 431 16.68 18.17 -27.57
CA GLU A 431 16.23 17.41 -28.74
C GLU A 431 14.77 17.01 -28.52
N VAL A 432 13.91 17.21 -29.52
CA VAL A 432 12.51 16.72 -29.49
C VAL A 432 12.50 15.27 -29.97
N VAL A 433 12.17 14.35 -29.08
CA VAL A 433 12.14 12.90 -29.34
C VAL A 433 10.71 12.33 -29.39
N GLY A 434 9.72 13.15 -29.08
CA GLY A 434 8.30 12.85 -29.22
C GLY A 434 7.50 14.15 -29.36
N ASP A 435 6.50 14.13 -30.24
CA ASP A 435 5.66 15.29 -30.54
C ASP A 435 4.21 14.84 -30.77
N ARG A 436 3.32 15.27 -29.88
CA ARG A 436 1.87 15.05 -29.96
C ARG A 436 1.11 16.35 -30.19
N TRP A 437 1.78 17.39 -30.67
CA TRP A 437 1.15 18.67 -30.98
C TRP A 437 0.34 18.58 -32.28
N PRO A 438 -0.91 19.08 -32.33
CA PRO A 438 -1.67 19.17 -33.57
C PRO A 438 -1.13 20.33 -34.42
N GLY A 439 -0.06 20.10 -35.18
CA GLY A 439 0.54 21.09 -36.08
C GLY A 439 2.06 21.23 -35.90
N ARG A 440 2.67 22.29 -36.46
CA ARG A 440 4.09 22.58 -36.17
C ARG A 440 4.23 22.96 -34.68
N PRO A 441 5.16 22.35 -33.94
CA PRO A 441 5.46 22.78 -32.58
C PRO A 441 6.02 24.22 -32.62
N LEU A 442 5.66 24.99 -31.58
CA LEU A 442 5.97 26.42 -31.37
C LEU A 442 7.34 26.89 -31.87
#